data_AF-A0A251XRR1-F1
#
_entry.id   AF-A0A251XRR1-F1
#
_cell.length_a   1.000
_cell.length_b   1.000
_cell.length_c   1.000
_cell.angle_alpha   90.00
_cell.angle_beta   90.00
_cell.angle_gamma   90.00
#
_symmetry.space_group_name_H-M   'P 1'
#
loop_
_entity.id
_entity.type
_entity.pdbx_description
1 polymer ?
#
loop_
_entity_poly.entity_id
_entity_poly.type
_entity_poly.pdbx_seq_one_letter_code
_entity_poly.pdbx_strand_id
1 'polypeptide(L)'
;MTRPDPRTTLRDAGARPASTPGPRSRETWRTALRAAAIVLVASLVVGGLTSPAQGFLPDPVRPFANSAGGWSMLAFLLVWASGARPPLGALLGAVSFVAMVEAYGVVSLWRGYFLADPLSSMWIPVGLVAGPVIGLAAALVRRAGRGWVVVGVAVLSLVLAAEGAYGLLLLPGTTGAAYWLLEIVLAAAFLAAAVLRGRRIDGATH
;
A
#
# COMPACT_ATOMS: atom_id res chain seq x y z
N MET A 1 5.38 20.73 70.53
CA MET A 1 5.19 19.41 69.86
C MET A 1 3.96 19.50 68.98
N THR A 2 4.16 19.77 67.70
CA THR A 2 3.12 19.99 66.68
C THR A 2 2.82 18.67 65.97
N ARG A 3 1.53 18.28 65.95
CA ARG A 3 1.04 17.04 65.34
C ARG A 3 1.15 17.13 63.80
N PRO A 4 1.63 16.11 63.07
CA PRO A 4 1.68 16.15 61.61
C PRO A 4 0.27 16.09 61.02
N ASP A 5 0.02 16.90 60.00
CA ASP A 5 -1.24 16.97 59.24
C ASP A 5 -1.43 15.69 58.39
N PRO A 6 -2.55 14.95 58.52
CA PRO A 6 -2.83 13.74 57.74
C PRO A 6 -3.15 13.98 56.26
N ARG A 7 -3.15 15.23 55.77
CA ARG A 7 -3.52 15.56 54.38
C ARG A 7 -2.41 15.38 53.35
N THR A 8 -1.18 15.08 53.77
CA THR A 8 -0.03 14.98 52.86
C THR A 8 0.16 13.58 52.25
N THR A 9 -0.52 12.55 52.76
CA THR A 9 -0.29 11.15 52.32
C THR A 9 -1.22 10.66 51.21
N LEU A 10 -2.18 11.47 50.75
CA LEU A 10 -3.18 11.06 49.74
C LEU A 10 -2.89 11.56 48.31
N ARG A 11 -1.83 12.35 48.09
CA ARG A 11 -1.47 12.84 46.75
C ARG A 11 -0.58 11.89 45.93
N ASP A 12 0.06 10.90 46.56
CA ASP A 12 0.99 10.00 45.87
C ASP A 12 0.40 8.62 45.52
N ALA A 13 -0.84 8.33 45.89
CA ALA A 13 -1.47 7.02 45.67
C ALA A 13 -2.11 6.83 44.27
N GLY A 14 -1.93 7.77 43.34
CA GLY A 14 -2.63 7.81 42.05
C GLY A 14 -1.79 7.57 40.80
N ALA A 15 -0.48 7.47 40.90
CA ALA A 15 0.37 7.22 39.73
C ALA A 15 0.30 5.73 39.36
N ARG A 16 -0.67 5.35 38.51
CA ARG A 16 -0.66 4.05 37.84
C ARG A 16 0.73 3.87 37.22
N PRO A 17 1.48 2.81 37.54
CA PRO A 17 2.76 2.58 36.89
C PRO A 17 2.52 2.56 35.38
N ALA A 18 3.28 3.38 34.66
CA ALA A 18 3.24 3.43 33.20
C ALA A 18 3.34 2.00 32.70
N SER A 19 2.29 1.49 32.04
CA SER A 19 2.27 0.16 31.48
C SER A 19 3.49 0.01 30.58
N THR A 20 4.45 -0.81 31.01
CA THR A 20 5.63 -1.14 30.22
C THR A 20 5.14 -1.57 28.84
N PRO A 21 5.64 -0.99 27.73
CA PRO A 21 5.20 -1.40 26.40
C PRO A 21 5.42 -2.91 26.27
N GLY A 22 4.33 -3.68 26.29
CA GLY A 22 4.41 -5.13 26.17
C GLY A 22 5.22 -5.50 24.92
N PRO A 23 5.96 -6.63 24.94
CA PRO A 23 6.79 -7.02 23.81
C PRO A 23 5.94 -7.02 22.54
N ARG A 24 6.30 -6.15 21.59
CA ARG A 24 5.68 -6.12 20.25
C ARG A 24 5.77 -7.56 19.74
N SER A 25 4.62 -8.25 19.64
CA SER A 25 4.60 -9.68 19.28
C SER A 25 5.48 -9.88 18.05
N ARG A 26 6.32 -10.92 17.98
CA ARG A 26 7.09 -11.17 16.75
C ARG A 26 6.16 -11.78 15.70
N GLU A 27 6.47 -11.57 14.42
CA GLU A 27 5.76 -12.31 13.37
C GLU A 27 6.04 -13.80 13.54
N THR A 28 5.00 -14.62 13.55
CA THR A 28 5.19 -16.07 13.55
C THR A 28 5.47 -16.52 12.13
N TRP A 29 6.23 -17.61 11.97
CA TRP A 29 6.50 -18.17 10.64
C TRP A 29 5.21 -18.53 9.89
N ARG A 30 4.17 -19.03 10.60
CA ARG A 30 2.85 -19.34 10.02
C ARG A 30 2.17 -18.12 9.43
N THR A 31 2.19 -17.00 10.16
CA THR A 31 1.62 -15.73 9.68
C THR A 31 2.40 -15.15 8.50
N ALA A 32 3.73 -15.25 8.52
CA ALA A 32 4.57 -14.81 7.42
C ALA A 32 4.33 -15.63 6.15
N LEU A 33 4.30 -16.97 6.25
CA LEU A 33 4.01 -17.85 5.12
C LEU A 33 2.62 -17.62 4.55
N ARG A 34 1.60 -17.44 5.41
CA ARG A 34 0.26 -17.11 4.95
C ARG A 34 0.24 -15.78 4.18
N ALA A 35 0.89 -14.74 4.71
CA ALA A 35 0.96 -13.44 4.05
C ALA A 35 1.68 -13.55 2.70
N ALA A 36 2.81 -14.26 2.66
CA ALA A 36 3.57 -14.49 1.43
C ALA A 36 2.76 -15.27 0.39
N ALA A 37 2.06 -16.33 0.79
CA ALA A 37 1.20 -17.11 -0.11
C ALA A 37 0.06 -16.25 -0.68
N ILE A 38 -0.62 -15.46 0.16
CA ILE A 38 -1.68 -14.55 -0.29
C ILE A 38 -1.13 -13.56 -1.32
N VAL A 39 -0.04 -12.87 -1.00
CA VAL A 39 0.51 -11.85 -1.89
C VAL A 39 1.01 -12.47 -3.20
N LEU A 40 1.77 -13.56 -3.13
CA LEU A 40 2.33 -14.20 -4.31
C LEU A 40 1.21 -14.72 -5.23
N VAL A 41 0.29 -15.53 -4.71
CA VAL A 41 -0.79 -16.12 -5.54
C VAL A 41 -1.70 -15.03 -6.09
N ALA A 42 -2.12 -14.06 -5.27
CA ALA A 42 -2.98 -13.00 -5.75
C ALA A 42 -2.26 -12.11 -6.77
N SER A 43 -0.96 -11.82 -6.60
CA SER A 43 -0.16 -11.04 -7.57
C SER A 43 -0.04 -11.75 -8.92
N LEU A 44 0.23 -13.06 -8.91
CA LEU A 44 0.25 -13.86 -10.14
C LEU A 44 -1.11 -13.83 -10.84
N VAL A 45 -2.20 -13.99 -10.10
CA VAL A 45 -3.56 -13.95 -10.65
C VAL A 45 -3.88 -12.57 -11.22
N VAL A 46 -3.73 -11.50 -10.44
CA VAL A 46 -4.13 -10.16 -10.91
C VAL A 46 -3.21 -9.64 -12.03
N GLY A 47 -1.90 -9.90 -11.96
CA GLY A 47 -0.95 -9.52 -13.02
C GLY A 47 -1.21 -10.32 -14.31
N GLY A 48 -1.53 -11.61 -14.20
CA GLY A 48 -1.97 -12.39 -15.35
C GLY A 48 -3.26 -11.85 -15.95
N LEU A 49 -4.25 -11.50 -15.12
CA LEU A 49 -5.55 -10.96 -15.56
C LEU A 49 -5.47 -9.55 -16.15
N THR A 50 -4.46 -8.75 -15.78
CA THR A 50 -4.33 -7.40 -16.34
C THR A 50 -3.95 -7.44 -17.83
N SER A 51 -3.29 -8.49 -18.31
CA SER A 51 -3.05 -8.67 -19.75
C SER A 51 -4.37 -8.68 -20.56
N PRO A 52 -5.29 -9.65 -20.40
CA PRO A 52 -6.57 -9.66 -21.12
C PRO A 52 -7.46 -8.48 -20.74
N ALA A 53 -7.38 -7.96 -19.51
CA ALA A 53 -8.19 -6.81 -19.09
C ALA A 53 -7.99 -5.58 -19.98
N GLN A 54 -6.82 -5.38 -20.58
CA GLN A 54 -6.62 -4.30 -21.57
C GLN A 54 -7.56 -4.40 -22.79
N GLY A 55 -8.01 -5.60 -23.15
CA GLY A 55 -8.99 -5.81 -24.22
C GLY A 55 -10.46 -5.79 -23.76
N PHE A 56 -10.73 -6.09 -22.48
CA PHE A 56 -12.09 -6.23 -21.95
C PHE A 56 -12.58 -5.01 -21.15
N LEU A 57 -11.68 -4.17 -20.64
CA LEU A 57 -12.06 -2.98 -19.88
C LEU A 57 -12.62 -1.89 -20.80
N PRO A 58 -13.65 -1.15 -20.34
CA PRO A 58 -14.13 0.04 -21.03
C PRO A 58 -13.01 1.07 -21.25
N ASP A 59 -13.06 1.81 -22.37
CA ASP A 59 -12.04 2.78 -22.76
C ASP A 59 -11.57 3.72 -21.62
N PRO A 60 -12.47 4.29 -20.77
CA PRO A 60 -12.06 5.23 -19.73
C PRO A 60 -11.21 4.63 -18.61
N VAL A 61 -11.26 3.31 -18.42
CA VAL A 61 -10.54 2.60 -17.34
C VAL A 61 -9.57 1.55 -17.87
N ARG A 62 -9.52 1.33 -19.18
CA ARG A 62 -8.54 0.44 -19.82
C ARG A 62 -7.10 0.65 -19.34
N PRO A 63 -6.61 1.90 -19.16
CA PRO A 63 -5.22 2.11 -18.76
C PRO A 63 -4.89 1.54 -17.37
N PHE A 64 -5.89 1.35 -16.49
CA PHE A 64 -5.71 0.71 -15.18
C PHE A 64 -4.98 -0.62 -15.26
N ALA A 65 -5.26 -1.41 -16.30
CA ALA A 65 -4.66 -2.72 -16.48
C ALA A 65 -3.15 -2.64 -16.77
N ASN A 66 -2.63 -1.49 -17.20
CA ASN A 66 -1.23 -1.34 -17.56
C ASN A 66 -0.72 0.08 -17.27
N SER A 67 -0.92 0.53 -16.02
CA SER A 67 -0.34 1.77 -15.49
C SER A 67 0.40 1.50 -14.17
N ALA A 68 1.37 2.35 -13.86
CA ALA A 68 2.16 2.25 -12.63
C ALA A 68 1.29 2.49 -11.39
N GLY A 69 0.34 3.41 -11.45
CA GLY A 69 -0.66 3.72 -10.44
C GLY A 69 -1.64 2.59 -10.22
N GLY A 70 -2.19 2.02 -11.30
CA GLY A 70 -3.02 0.81 -11.28
C GLY A 70 -2.33 -0.35 -10.54
N TRP A 71 -1.11 -0.67 -10.94
CA TRP A 71 -0.33 -1.75 -10.36
C TRP A 71 0.12 -1.44 -8.91
N SER A 72 0.43 -0.18 -8.61
CA SER A 72 0.74 0.25 -7.24
C SER A 72 -0.45 0.11 -6.31
N MET A 73 -1.68 0.42 -6.77
CA MET A 73 -2.90 0.19 -6.00
C MET A 73 -3.13 -1.29 -5.73
N LEU A 74 -2.92 -2.16 -6.72
CA LEU A 74 -3.03 -3.62 -6.55
C LEU A 74 -2.00 -4.12 -5.53
N ALA A 75 -0.71 -3.82 -5.71
CA ALA A 75 0.35 -4.22 -4.78
C ALA A 75 0.07 -3.71 -3.35
N PHE A 76 -0.34 -2.45 -3.21
CA PHE A 76 -0.70 -1.86 -1.93
C PHE A 76 -1.84 -2.63 -1.27
N LEU A 77 -2.93 -2.91 -2.00
CA LEU A 77 -4.09 -3.62 -1.48
C LEU A 77 -3.73 -5.05 -1.06
N LEU A 78 -2.97 -5.77 -1.89
CA LEU A 78 -2.55 -7.15 -1.60
C LEU A 78 -1.68 -7.24 -0.34
N VAL A 79 -0.69 -6.36 -0.21
CA VAL A 79 0.17 -6.31 0.98
C VAL A 79 -0.64 -5.88 2.20
N TRP A 80 -1.50 -4.87 2.07
CA TRP A 80 -2.39 -4.43 3.15
C TRP A 80 -3.32 -5.55 3.64
N ALA A 81 -3.92 -6.29 2.71
CA ALA A 81 -4.84 -7.40 3.00
C ALA A 81 -4.13 -8.61 3.63
N SER A 82 -2.86 -8.83 3.28
CA SER A 82 -2.04 -9.91 3.87
C SER A 82 -1.82 -9.73 5.38
N GLY A 83 -1.89 -8.49 5.87
CA GLY A 83 -1.63 -8.15 7.26
C GLY A 83 -0.16 -8.29 7.68
N ALA A 84 0.77 -8.36 6.72
CA ALA A 84 2.20 -8.40 6.99
C ALA A 84 2.67 -7.22 7.85
N ARG A 85 3.73 -7.43 8.63
CA ARG A 85 4.40 -6.34 9.37
C ARG A 85 5.23 -5.47 8.44
N PRO A 86 5.57 -4.22 8.80
CA PRO A 86 6.26 -3.28 7.90
C PRO A 86 7.49 -3.83 7.16
N PRO A 87 8.46 -4.54 7.81
CA PRO A 87 9.61 -5.10 7.09
C PRO A 87 9.21 -6.19 6.09
N LEU A 88 8.32 -7.10 6.48
CA LEU A 88 7.80 -8.12 5.58
C LEU A 88 6.94 -7.49 4.47
N GLY A 89 6.18 -6.45 4.77
CA GLY A 89 5.37 -5.71 3.81
C GLY A 89 6.24 -5.11 2.70
N ALA A 90 7.39 -4.53 3.04
CA ALA A 90 8.36 -4.06 2.05
C ALA A 90 8.82 -5.20 1.12
N LEU A 91 9.26 -6.33 1.70
CA LEU A 91 9.67 -7.49 0.91
C LEU A 91 8.54 -8.00 0.01
N LEU A 92 7.33 -8.14 0.56
CA LEU A 92 6.16 -8.61 -0.17
C LEU A 92 5.71 -7.63 -1.25
N GLY A 93 5.97 -6.34 -1.09
CA GLY A 93 5.77 -5.35 -2.15
C GLY A 93 6.67 -5.61 -3.36
N ALA A 94 7.97 -5.86 -3.14
CA ALA A 94 8.89 -6.25 -4.22
C ALA A 94 8.44 -7.55 -4.90
N VAL A 95 8.10 -8.57 -4.10
CA VAL A 95 7.58 -9.86 -4.60
C VAL A 95 6.31 -9.66 -5.43
N SER A 96 5.40 -8.78 -4.98
CA SER A 96 4.15 -8.50 -5.67
C SER A 96 4.39 -7.92 -7.07
N PHE A 97 5.25 -6.90 -7.19
CA PHE A 97 5.56 -6.30 -8.48
C PHE A 97 6.22 -7.30 -9.43
N VAL A 98 7.25 -8.03 -8.97
CA VAL A 98 7.92 -9.04 -9.80
C VAL A 98 6.93 -10.11 -10.26
N ALA A 99 6.12 -10.65 -9.35
CA ALA A 99 5.13 -11.67 -9.68
C ALA A 99 4.07 -11.16 -10.67
N MET A 100 3.60 -9.92 -10.51
CA MET A 100 2.66 -9.33 -11.47
C MET A 100 3.29 -9.15 -12.85
N VAL A 101 4.55 -8.68 -12.94
CA VAL A 101 5.26 -8.46 -14.22
C VAL A 101 5.45 -9.79 -14.96
N GLU A 102 5.92 -10.81 -14.25
CA GLU A 102 6.15 -12.14 -14.85
C GLU A 102 4.83 -12.78 -15.29
N ALA A 103 3.79 -12.72 -14.46
CA ALA A 103 2.48 -13.28 -14.82
C ALA A 103 1.82 -12.54 -15.98
N TYR A 104 1.89 -11.20 -15.99
CA TYR A 104 1.44 -10.39 -17.12
C TYR A 104 2.16 -10.78 -18.40
N GLY A 105 3.48 -10.98 -18.31
CA GLY A 105 4.31 -11.40 -19.42
C GLY A 105 3.92 -12.76 -19.99
N VAL A 106 3.78 -13.76 -19.13
CA VAL A 106 3.36 -15.12 -19.51
C VAL A 106 1.97 -15.12 -20.18
N VAL A 107 1.00 -14.42 -19.61
CA VAL A 107 -0.35 -14.35 -20.20
C VAL A 107 -0.34 -13.55 -21.51
N SER A 108 0.50 -12.53 -21.62
CA SER A 108 0.68 -11.78 -22.87
C SER A 108 1.28 -12.67 -23.97
N LEU A 109 2.24 -13.54 -23.63
CA LEU A 109 2.78 -14.55 -24.56
C LEU A 109 1.70 -15.53 -25.04
N TRP A 110 0.85 -16.03 -24.15
CA TRP A 110 -0.28 -16.89 -24.53
C TRP A 110 -1.26 -16.22 -25.49
N ARG A 111 -1.32 -14.89 -25.48
CA ARG A 111 -2.14 -14.07 -26.37
C ARG A 111 -1.41 -13.63 -27.65
N GLY A 112 -0.17 -14.10 -27.87
CA GLY A 112 0.62 -13.79 -29.06
C GLY A 112 1.39 -12.46 -29.00
N TYR A 113 1.48 -11.83 -27.82
CA TYR A 113 2.30 -10.64 -27.61
C TYR A 113 3.72 -10.99 -27.15
N PHE A 114 4.64 -10.04 -27.31
CA PHE A 114 6.03 -10.19 -26.89
C PHE A 114 6.16 -10.39 -25.37
N LEU A 115 7.07 -11.27 -24.98
CA LEU A 115 7.55 -11.46 -23.61
C LEU A 115 9.07 -11.37 -23.63
N ALA A 116 9.63 -10.49 -22.81
CA ALA A 116 11.07 -10.48 -22.54
C ALA A 116 11.46 -11.75 -21.75
N ASP A 117 12.72 -12.16 -21.80
CA ASP A 117 13.19 -13.30 -21.00
C ASP A 117 12.84 -13.12 -19.51
N PRO A 118 12.60 -14.20 -18.75
CA PRO A 118 12.21 -14.12 -17.35
C PRO A 118 13.13 -13.20 -16.54
N LEU A 119 12.55 -12.31 -15.74
CA LEU A 119 13.25 -11.33 -14.90
C LEU A 119 14.12 -10.31 -15.66
N SER A 120 14.00 -10.21 -16.98
CA SER A 120 14.80 -9.27 -17.80
C SER A 120 14.05 -8.01 -18.23
N SER A 121 12.74 -7.94 -17.97
CA SER A 121 11.92 -6.77 -18.31
C SER A 121 12.41 -5.51 -17.59
N MET A 122 12.38 -4.36 -18.26
CA MET A 122 12.70 -3.06 -17.66
C MET A 122 11.85 -2.74 -16.42
N TRP A 123 10.67 -3.36 -16.29
CA TRP A 123 9.79 -3.20 -15.14
C TRP A 123 10.24 -3.94 -13.89
N ILE A 124 11.13 -4.92 -14.01
CA ILE A 124 11.69 -5.66 -12.86
C ILE A 124 12.48 -4.73 -11.93
N PRO A 125 13.50 -3.98 -12.39
CA PRO A 125 14.21 -3.05 -11.51
C PRO A 125 13.29 -1.96 -10.95
N VAL A 126 12.32 -1.46 -11.74
CA VAL A 126 11.31 -0.49 -11.25
C VAL A 126 10.50 -1.10 -10.10
N GLY A 127 10.02 -2.33 -10.26
CA GLY A 127 9.27 -3.06 -9.25
C GLY A 127 10.09 -3.38 -7.99
N LEU A 128 11.38 -3.67 -8.14
CA LEU A 128 12.29 -3.91 -7.02
C LEU A 128 12.59 -2.63 -6.22
N VAL A 129 12.47 -1.44 -6.82
CA VAL A 129 12.64 -0.16 -6.13
C VAL A 129 11.32 0.36 -5.56
N ALA A 130 10.26 0.40 -6.37
CA ALA A 130 8.96 0.91 -5.97
C ALA A 130 8.24 -0.04 -5.00
N GLY A 131 8.35 -1.36 -5.24
CA GLY A 131 7.67 -2.40 -4.47
C GLY A 131 7.93 -2.32 -2.97
N PRO A 132 9.19 -2.24 -2.49
CA PRO A 132 9.49 -2.04 -1.08
C PRO A 132 8.81 -0.82 -0.46
N VAL A 133 8.77 0.30 -1.19
CA VAL A 133 8.18 1.55 -0.70
C VAL A 133 6.66 1.42 -0.59
N ILE A 134 6.00 0.88 -1.62
CA ILE A 134 4.55 0.65 -1.66
C ILE A 134 4.12 -0.39 -0.60
N GLY A 135 4.85 -1.50 -0.50
CA GLY A 135 4.56 -2.57 0.44
C GLY A 135 4.77 -2.14 1.90
N LEU A 136 5.83 -1.36 2.16
CA LEU A 136 6.04 -0.75 3.47
C LEU A 136 4.88 0.19 3.82
N ALA A 137 4.49 1.07 2.90
CA ALA A 137 3.39 1.99 3.08
C ALA A 137 2.07 1.27 3.40
N ALA A 138 1.75 0.20 2.66
CA ALA A 138 0.58 -0.64 2.90
C ALA A 138 0.58 -1.26 4.30
N ALA A 139 1.71 -1.83 4.71
CA ALA A 139 1.85 -2.45 6.03
C ALA A 139 1.82 -1.40 7.17
N LEU A 140 2.36 -0.20 6.96
CA LEU A 140 2.24 0.92 7.90
C LEU A 140 0.78 1.35 8.07
N VAL A 141 0.04 1.53 6.97
CA VAL A 141 -1.40 1.84 7.03
C VAL A 141 -2.19 0.76 7.78
N ARG A 142 -1.79 -0.52 7.64
CA ARG A 142 -2.49 -1.64 8.27
C ARG A 142 -2.17 -1.82 9.76
N ARG A 143 -0.91 -1.59 10.15
CA ARG A 143 -0.36 -2.04 11.46
C ARG A 143 0.21 -0.93 12.33
N ALA A 144 0.54 0.23 11.79
CA ALA A 144 1.20 1.30 12.53
C ALA A 144 0.19 2.25 13.21
N GLY A 145 0.70 3.08 14.12
CA GLY A 145 -0.07 4.11 14.83
C GLY A 145 -0.55 5.24 13.92
N ARG A 146 -1.44 6.09 14.44
CA ARG A 146 -2.24 7.10 13.71
C ARG A 146 -1.44 7.94 12.69
N GLY A 147 -0.28 8.47 13.07
CA GLY A 147 0.55 9.32 12.19
C GLY A 147 1.06 8.60 10.93
N TRP A 148 1.28 7.29 11.01
CA TRP A 148 1.80 6.50 9.89
C TRP A 148 0.75 6.17 8.85
N VAL A 149 -0.55 6.27 9.19
CA VAL A 149 -1.64 6.07 8.22
C VAL A 149 -1.60 7.14 7.14
N VAL A 150 -1.45 8.41 7.55
CA VAL A 150 -1.36 9.53 6.59
C VAL A 150 -0.12 9.40 5.71
N VAL A 151 1.02 9.06 6.31
CA VAL A 151 2.28 8.86 5.57
C VAL A 151 2.16 7.73 4.55
N GLY A 152 1.64 6.57 4.97
CA GLY A 152 1.52 5.43 4.06
C GLY A 152 0.51 5.67 2.93
N VAL A 153 -0.60 6.37 3.20
CA VAL A 153 -1.54 6.76 2.15
C VAL A 153 -0.92 7.82 1.22
N ALA A 154 -0.15 8.76 1.75
CA ALA A 154 0.51 9.79 0.96
C ALA A 154 1.47 9.21 -0.09
N VAL A 155 2.15 8.09 0.23
CA VAL A 155 3.00 7.38 -0.75
C VAL A 155 2.19 6.93 -1.96
N LEU A 156 1.06 6.24 -1.75
CA LEU A 156 0.21 5.78 -2.86
C LEU A 156 -0.42 6.97 -3.60
N SER A 157 -0.93 7.96 -2.87
CA SER A 157 -1.49 9.18 -3.46
C SER A 157 -0.47 9.93 -4.32
N LEU A 158 0.80 9.95 -3.93
CA LEU A 158 1.86 10.58 -4.72
C LEU A 158 2.06 9.87 -6.06
N VAL A 159 2.06 8.53 -6.08
CA VAL A 159 2.17 7.76 -7.34
C VAL A 159 1.00 8.09 -8.27
N LEU A 160 -0.22 8.07 -7.75
CA LEU A 160 -1.43 8.35 -8.54
C LEU A 160 -1.45 9.79 -9.06
N ALA A 161 -1.09 10.77 -8.22
CA ALA A 161 -1.04 12.17 -8.66
C ALA A 161 0.06 12.39 -9.69
N ALA A 162 1.24 11.77 -9.50
CA ALA A 162 2.37 11.90 -10.42
C ALA A 162 2.09 11.23 -11.77
N GLU A 163 1.55 10.00 -11.78
CA GLU A 163 1.17 9.31 -13.02
C GLU A 163 0.02 10.03 -13.72
N GLY A 164 -1.03 10.44 -13.01
CA GLY A 164 -2.11 11.24 -13.59
C GLY A 164 -1.63 12.56 -14.20
N ALA A 165 -0.73 13.27 -13.53
CA ALA A 165 -0.12 14.47 -14.09
C ALA A 165 0.75 14.16 -15.33
N TYR A 166 1.56 13.10 -15.27
CA TYR A 166 2.36 12.62 -16.40
C TYR A 166 1.48 12.30 -17.61
N GLY A 167 0.38 11.55 -17.41
CA GLY A 167 -0.54 11.17 -18.46
C GLY A 167 -1.24 12.36 -19.11
N LEU A 168 -1.65 13.37 -18.33
CA LEU A 168 -2.25 14.59 -18.86
C LEU A 168 -1.27 15.48 -19.63
N LEU A 169 -0.01 15.54 -19.17
CA LEU A 169 1.00 16.45 -19.75
C LEU A 169 1.75 15.85 -20.93
N LEU A 170 2.01 14.54 -20.90
CA LEU A 170 2.95 13.88 -21.82
C LEU A 170 2.32 12.79 -22.69
N LEU A 171 1.08 12.37 -22.39
CA LEU A 171 0.32 11.43 -23.22
C LEU A 171 -0.95 12.03 -23.84
N PRO A 172 -0.99 13.33 -24.26
CA PRO A 172 -2.19 13.86 -24.90
C PRO A 172 -2.45 13.10 -26.21
N GLY A 173 -3.59 12.39 -26.28
CA GLY A 173 -4.08 11.73 -27.49
C GLY A 173 -3.86 10.22 -27.60
N THR A 174 -3.09 9.57 -26.72
CA THR A 174 -2.89 8.10 -26.76
C THR A 174 -3.81 7.34 -25.80
N THR A 175 -4.30 8.02 -24.76
CA THR A 175 -5.21 7.48 -23.73
C THR A 175 -6.18 8.57 -23.26
N GLY A 176 -7.44 8.21 -23.01
CA GLY A 176 -8.47 9.19 -22.65
C GLY A 176 -8.12 9.93 -21.34
N ALA A 177 -8.23 11.26 -21.34
CA ALA A 177 -7.94 12.13 -20.18
C ALA A 177 -8.72 11.74 -18.90
N ALA A 178 -9.84 11.03 -19.07
CA ALA A 178 -10.67 10.55 -17.97
C ALA A 178 -9.89 9.67 -16.98
N TYR A 179 -9.03 8.77 -17.45
CA TYR A 179 -8.26 7.88 -16.56
C TYR A 179 -7.26 8.67 -15.72
N TRP A 180 -6.51 9.58 -16.36
CA TRP A 180 -5.50 10.39 -15.69
C TRP A 180 -6.11 11.34 -14.66
N LEU A 181 -7.28 11.92 -14.97
CA LEU A 181 -8.06 12.69 -14.00
C LEU A 181 -8.58 11.82 -12.85
N LEU A 182 -9.01 10.58 -13.14
CA LEU A 182 -9.44 9.65 -12.11
C LEU A 182 -8.32 9.35 -11.10
N GLU A 183 -7.09 9.15 -11.55
CA GLU A 183 -5.96 8.95 -10.64
C GLU A 183 -5.71 10.15 -9.73
N ILE A 184 -5.76 11.37 -10.26
CA ILE A 184 -5.61 12.60 -9.46
C ILE A 184 -6.75 12.72 -8.44
N VAL A 185 -7.99 12.41 -8.83
CA VAL A 185 -9.14 12.42 -7.93
C VAL A 185 -9.00 11.38 -6.83
N LEU A 186 -8.56 10.15 -7.16
CA LEU A 186 -8.31 9.09 -6.18
C LEU A 186 -7.17 9.47 -5.23
N ALA A 187 -6.10 10.07 -5.73
CA ALA A 187 -5.00 10.57 -4.91
C ALA A 187 -5.49 11.54 -3.83
N ALA A 188 -6.29 12.54 -4.24
CA ALA A 188 -6.89 13.53 -3.35
C ALA A 188 -7.89 12.89 -2.38
N ALA A 189 -8.75 11.99 -2.86
CA ALA A 189 -9.75 11.31 -2.04
C ALA A 189 -9.12 10.43 -0.96
N PHE A 190 -8.10 9.64 -1.29
CA PHE A 190 -7.39 8.81 -0.33
C PHE A 190 -6.70 9.65 0.74
N LEU A 191 -5.99 10.72 0.34
CA LEU A 191 -5.30 11.59 1.29
C LEU A 191 -6.29 12.32 2.21
N ALA A 192 -7.39 12.84 1.66
CA ALA A 192 -8.46 13.47 2.44
C ALA A 192 -9.08 12.47 3.44
N ALA A 193 -9.38 11.24 3.00
CA ALA A 193 -9.91 10.20 3.87
C ALA A 193 -8.95 9.85 5.01
N ALA A 194 -7.64 9.76 4.72
CA ALA A 194 -6.62 9.49 5.73
C ALA A 194 -6.54 10.61 6.78
N VAL A 195 -6.55 11.87 6.35
CA VAL A 195 -6.53 13.05 7.23
C VAL A 195 -7.80 13.12 8.07
N LEU A 196 -8.98 12.98 7.46
CA LEU A 196 -10.26 13.02 8.16
C LEU A 196 -10.38 11.89 9.20
N ARG A 197 -9.89 10.69 8.86
CA ARG A 197 -9.82 9.57 9.79
C ARG A 197 -8.88 9.88 10.96
N GLY A 198 -7.73 10.50 10.71
CA GLY A 198 -6.84 10.96 11.78
C GLY A 198 -7.56 11.90 12.76
N ARG A 199 -8.22 12.95 12.23
CA ARG A 199 -8.91 13.98 13.01
C ARG A 199 -10.06 13.45 13.86
N ARG A 200 -10.89 12.53 13.33
CA ARG A 200 -12.05 11.98 14.07
C ARG A 200 -11.65 11.21 15.32
N ILE A 201 -10.51 10.52 15.29
CA ILE A 201 -10.06 9.73 16.44
C ILE A 201 -9.47 10.67 17.50
N ASP A 202 -8.85 11.79 17.11
CA ASP A 202 -8.29 12.79 18.04
C ASP A 202 -9.39 13.59 18.76
N GLY A 203 -10.53 13.84 18.10
CA GLY A 203 -11.69 14.51 18.71
C GLY A 203 -12.47 13.65 19.72
N ALA A 204 -12.34 12.32 19.69
CA ALA A 204 -13.00 11.41 20.64
C ALA A 204 -12.21 11.17 21.93
N THR A 205 -11.02 11.77 22.05
CA THR A 205 -10.15 11.68 23.23
C THR A 205 -10.21 12.92 24.13
N HIS A 206 -11.15 13.82 23.89
CA HIS A 206 -11.50 14.97 24.73
C HIS A 206 -12.94 14.84 25.22
#